data_AF-A0A292E6S3-F1
#
_entry.id   AF-A0A292E6S3-F1
#
_cell.length_a   1.000
_cell.length_b   1.000
_cell.length_c   1.000
_cell.angle_alpha   90.00
_cell.angle_beta   90.00
_cell.angle_gamma   90.00
#
_symmetry.space_group_name_H-M   'P 1'
#
loop_
_entity.id
_entity.type
_entity.pdbx_description
1 polymer ?
#
loop_
_entity_poly.entity_id
_entity_poly.type
_entity_poly.pdbx_seq_one_letter_code
_entity_poly.pdbx_strand_id
1 'polypeptide(L)'
;MIEWSRRIEGEDAILCGSGSDAEDWEDVLKSLIGRRVQDVSLCGRLPELSIALGGGLYVASFMTADGQPQWTIFDHRSERPKSGWIEVRDGKVCENLGTKSTSAEPAPIPKSPES
;
A
#
# COMPACT_ATOMS: atom_id res chain seq x y z
N MET A 1 0.51 0.29 -0.52
CA MET A 1 1.46 -0.59 0.17
C MET A 1 1.24 -0.45 1.66
N ILE A 2 0.98 -1.58 2.32
CA ILE A 2 0.87 -1.70 3.77
C ILE A 2 1.61 -2.99 4.10
N GLU A 3 2.81 -2.87 4.68
CA GLU A 3 3.69 -4.01 4.90
C GLU A 3 3.34 -4.78 6.17
N TRP A 4 3.06 -4.05 7.26
CA TRP A 4 2.81 -4.60 8.59
C TRP A 4 1.54 -4.03 9.22
N SER A 5 1.06 -4.73 10.24
CA SER A 5 -0.16 -4.41 11.01
C SER A 5 -1.38 -4.03 10.16
N ARG A 6 -1.48 -4.67 8.98
CA ARG A 6 -2.64 -4.54 8.08
C ARG A 6 -3.78 -5.39 8.62
N ARG A 7 -5.00 -4.89 8.43
CA ARG A 7 -6.24 -5.62 8.70
C ARG A 7 -7.17 -5.48 7.52
N ILE A 8 -7.69 -6.59 7.07
CA ILE A 8 -8.82 -6.66 6.15
C ILE A 8 -10.00 -7.07 6.99
N GLU A 9 -11.03 -6.23 7.01
CA GLU A 9 -12.16 -6.37 7.90
C GLU A 9 -13.43 -6.51 7.07
N GLY A 10 -14.36 -7.35 7.55
CA GLY A 10 -15.75 -7.35 7.12
C GLY A 10 -16.54 -6.32 7.94
N GLU A 11 -17.86 -6.47 7.97
CA GLU A 11 -18.70 -5.55 8.75
C GLU A 11 -18.52 -5.69 10.27
N ASP A 12 -18.19 -6.88 10.75
CA ASP A 12 -18.19 -7.23 12.17
C ASP A 12 -16.96 -8.02 12.64
N ALA A 13 -16.02 -8.36 11.76
CA ALA A 13 -14.86 -9.17 12.08
C ALA A 13 -13.61 -8.81 11.26
N ILE A 14 -12.43 -9.09 11.82
CA ILE A 14 -11.18 -9.11 11.06
C ILE A 14 -11.14 -10.42 10.26
N LEU A 15 -11.10 -10.32 8.94
CA LEU A 15 -11.06 -11.46 8.03
C LEU A 15 -9.62 -11.95 7.82
N CYS A 16 -8.66 -11.03 7.77
CA CYS A 16 -7.25 -11.34 7.60
C CYS A 16 -6.39 -10.19 8.17
N GLY A 17 -5.29 -10.52 8.83
CA GLY A 17 -4.31 -9.52 9.27
C GLY A 17 -2.87 -9.99 9.16
N SER A 18 -1.93 -9.14 9.56
CA SER A 18 -0.48 -9.47 9.54
C SER A 18 -0.07 -10.70 10.37
N GLY A 19 -0.94 -11.19 11.27
CA GLY A 19 -0.72 -12.40 12.06
C GLY A 19 -1.51 -13.63 11.60
N SER A 20 -2.25 -13.54 10.49
CA SER A 20 -3.02 -14.67 9.92
C SER A 20 -2.12 -15.60 9.10
N ASP A 21 -2.49 -16.88 9.00
CA ASP A 21 -1.79 -17.87 8.19
C ASP A 21 -1.77 -17.48 6.70
N ALA A 22 -0.67 -17.84 6.03
CA ALA A 22 -0.41 -17.39 4.66
C ALA A 22 -1.31 -18.06 3.60
N GLU A 23 -2.07 -19.10 3.93
CA GLU A 23 -2.93 -19.75 2.93
C GLU A 23 -4.22 -18.95 2.68
N ASP A 24 -4.65 -18.11 3.62
CA ASP A 24 -5.88 -17.31 3.52
C ASP A 24 -5.67 -15.91 2.92
N TRP A 25 -4.42 -15.46 2.72
CA TRP A 25 -4.16 -14.07 2.32
C TRP A 25 -4.51 -13.79 0.86
N GLU A 26 -4.25 -14.75 -0.02
CA GLU A 26 -4.23 -14.49 -1.46
C GLU A 26 -5.65 -14.27 -1.98
N ASP A 27 -6.59 -15.11 -1.56
CA ASP A 27 -7.99 -15.02 -1.97
C ASP A 27 -8.65 -13.77 -1.38
N VAL A 28 -8.37 -13.44 -0.11
CA VAL A 28 -8.89 -12.23 0.51
C VAL A 28 -8.33 -10.98 -0.18
N LEU A 29 -7.03 -10.90 -0.48
CA LEU A 29 -6.47 -9.75 -1.22
C LEU A 29 -6.99 -9.66 -2.65
N LYS A 30 -7.08 -10.78 -3.38
CA LYS A 30 -7.70 -10.81 -4.72
C LYS A 30 -9.12 -10.28 -4.67
N SER A 31 -9.87 -10.59 -3.62
CA SER A 31 -11.24 -10.13 -3.47
C SER A 31 -11.36 -8.61 -3.39
N LEU A 32 -10.31 -7.88 -2.98
CA LEU A 32 -10.32 -6.42 -2.88
C LEU A 32 -10.17 -5.73 -4.24
N ILE A 33 -9.55 -6.41 -5.21
CA ILE A 33 -9.22 -5.84 -6.52
C ILE A 33 -10.49 -5.54 -7.32
N GLY A 34 -10.54 -4.37 -7.95
CA GLY A 34 -11.68 -3.91 -8.74
C GLY A 34 -12.84 -3.35 -7.90
N ARG A 35 -12.77 -3.42 -6.57
CA ARG A 35 -13.77 -2.79 -5.71
C ARG A 35 -13.64 -1.28 -5.73
N ARG A 36 -14.78 -0.61 -5.70
CA ARG A 36 -14.85 0.84 -5.59
C ARG A 36 -14.50 1.26 -4.15
N VAL A 37 -13.58 2.21 -4.02
CA VAL A 37 -13.34 2.93 -2.76
C VAL A 37 -14.55 3.81 -2.46
N GLN A 38 -15.18 3.59 -1.30
CA GLN A 38 -16.33 4.36 -0.83
C GLN A 38 -15.91 5.52 0.07
N ASP A 39 -14.93 5.27 0.94
CA ASP A 39 -14.40 6.28 1.85
C ASP A 39 -12.91 6.01 2.15
N VAL A 40 -12.19 7.09 2.49
CA VAL A 40 -10.82 7.04 2.99
C VAL A 40 -10.72 7.98 4.18
N SER A 41 -10.41 7.42 5.34
CA SER A 41 -10.39 8.13 6.61
C SER A 41 -9.07 7.92 7.33
N LEU A 42 -8.67 8.93 8.10
CA LEU A 42 -7.51 8.85 9.00
C LEU A 42 -7.98 8.79 10.45
N CYS A 43 -7.33 7.95 11.25
CA CYS A 43 -7.70 7.69 12.63
C CYS A 43 -6.52 7.98 13.57
N GLY A 44 -6.81 8.55 14.75
CA GLY A 44 -5.81 8.79 15.80
C GLY A 44 -4.96 10.04 15.62
N ARG A 45 -4.06 10.27 16.58
CA ARG A 45 -3.10 11.41 16.55
C ARG A 45 -1.98 11.18 15.53
N LEU A 46 -1.46 9.97 15.48
CA LEU A 46 -0.64 9.51 14.36
C LEU A 46 -1.61 9.04 13.27
N PRO A 47 -1.40 9.40 11.99
CA PRO A 47 -2.37 9.18 10.93
C PRO A 47 -2.41 7.70 10.52
N GLU A 48 -3.21 6.91 11.22
CA GLU A 48 -3.55 5.54 10.83
C GLU A 48 -4.59 5.57 9.71
N LEU A 49 -4.56 4.58 8.82
CA LEU A 49 -5.37 4.58 7.60
C LEU A 49 -6.55 3.62 7.73
N SER A 50 -7.73 4.06 7.30
CA SER A 50 -8.90 3.21 7.07
C SER A 50 -9.50 3.50 5.70
N ILE A 51 -9.72 2.44 4.91
CA ILE A 51 -10.34 2.52 3.58
C ILE A 51 -11.59 1.65 3.58
N ALA A 52 -12.74 2.24 3.30
CA ALA A 52 -13.98 1.50 3.07
C ALA A 52 -14.12 1.16 1.58
N LEU A 53 -14.44 -0.09 1.28
CA LEU A 53 -14.64 -0.61 -0.06
C LEU A 53 -16.08 -1.09 -0.25
N GLY A 54 -16.52 -1.10 -1.51
CA GLY A 54 -17.82 -1.64 -1.87
C GLY A 54 -18.01 -3.10 -1.44
N GLY A 55 -19.19 -3.40 -0.87
CA GLY A 55 -19.53 -4.74 -0.40
C GLY A 55 -19.10 -5.03 1.04
N GLY A 56 -19.06 -4.02 1.90
CA GLY A 56 -18.86 -4.19 3.35
C GLY A 56 -17.44 -4.61 3.75
N LEU A 57 -16.45 -4.31 2.92
CA LEU A 57 -15.04 -4.64 3.18
C LEU A 57 -14.24 -3.40 3.52
N TYR A 58 -13.26 -3.57 4.40
CA TYR A 58 -12.40 -2.50 4.86
C TYR A 58 -10.94 -2.93 4.81
N VAL A 59 -10.07 -1.98 4.50
CA VAL A 59 -8.61 -2.14 4.61
C VAL A 59 -8.11 -1.09 5.59
N ALA A 60 -7.55 -1.55 6.70
CA ALA A 60 -7.00 -0.69 7.73
C ALA A 60 -5.52 -0.97 7.95
N SER A 61 -4.78 0.09 8.30
CA SER A 61 -3.44 0.01 8.88
C SER A 61 -3.51 0.56 10.29
N PHE A 62 -2.95 -0.17 11.26
CA PHE A 62 -2.85 0.32 12.63
C PHE A 62 -1.54 -0.13 13.26
N MET A 63 -0.54 0.74 13.31
CA MET A 63 0.79 0.40 13.79
C MET A 63 0.77 0.18 15.30
N THR A 64 1.12 -1.04 15.71
CA THR A 64 1.24 -1.42 17.13
C THR A 64 2.69 -1.48 17.61
N ALA A 65 3.65 -1.36 16.70
CA ALA A 65 5.08 -1.30 17.00
C ALA A 65 5.54 0.16 17.17
N ASP A 66 6.70 0.33 17.82
CA ASP A 66 7.34 1.64 17.95
C ASP A 66 7.70 2.23 16.57
N GLY A 67 7.39 3.51 16.35
CA GLY A 67 7.73 4.22 15.12
C GLY A 67 6.59 5.07 14.57
N GLN A 68 6.58 5.21 13.24
CA GLN A 68 5.53 5.91 12.49
C GLN A 68 4.59 4.90 11.85
N PRO A 69 3.30 5.24 11.63
CA PRO A 69 2.45 4.46 10.74
C PRO A 69 3.13 4.25 9.38
N GLN A 70 3.09 3.03 8.86
CA GLN A 70 3.73 2.69 7.59
C GLN A 70 2.67 2.25 6.58
N TRP A 71 2.20 3.23 5.81
CA TRP A 71 1.35 2.99 4.66
C TRP A 71 1.66 3.98 3.55
N THR A 72 1.39 3.55 2.32
CA THR A 72 1.52 4.37 1.12
C THR A 72 0.37 4.09 0.16
N ILE A 73 -0.26 5.12 -0.38
CA ILE A 73 -1.24 4.99 -1.46
C ILE A 73 -0.61 5.56 -2.73
N PHE A 74 -0.51 4.73 -3.76
CA PHE A 74 0.05 5.10 -5.06
C PHE A 74 -1.08 5.48 -6.03
N ASP A 75 -0.90 6.58 -6.75
CA ASP A 75 -1.74 6.96 -7.87
C ASP A 75 -1.18 6.34 -9.15
N HIS A 76 -1.86 5.29 -9.63
CA HIS A 76 -1.51 4.56 -10.85
C HIS A 76 -2.34 5.00 -12.07
N ARG A 77 -3.10 6.10 -12.00
CA ARG A 77 -3.86 6.58 -13.15
C ARG A 77 -2.91 6.99 -14.28
N SER A 78 -3.07 6.34 -15.43
CA SER A 78 -2.23 6.53 -16.63
C SER A 78 -2.35 7.93 -17.25
N GLU A 79 -3.38 8.68 -16.88
CA GLU A 79 -3.66 10.04 -17.35
C GLU A 79 -2.72 11.10 -16.75
N ARG A 80 -2.00 10.78 -15.66
CA ARG A 80 -1.03 11.72 -15.08
C ARG A 80 0.36 11.52 -15.69
N PRO A 81 1.05 12.61 -16.09
CA PRO A 81 2.42 12.52 -16.62
C PRO A 81 3.45 12.04 -15.59
N LYS A 82 3.11 12.11 -14.30
CA LYS A 82 3.92 11.69 -13.15
C LYS A 82 3.07 10.85 -12.21
N SER A 83 3.56 9.67 -11.84
CA SER A 83 2.95 8.86 -10.77
C SER A 83 3.12 9.59 -9.44
N GLY A 84 2.04 9.73 -8.66
CA GLY A 84 2.09 10.33 -7.33
C GLY A 84 1.89 9.28 -6.24
N TRP A 85 2.24 9.60 -5.00
CA TRP A 85 1.84 8.80 -3.86
C TRP A 85 1.66 9.67 -2.62
N ILE A 86 0.84 9.19 -1.69
CA ILE A 86 0.73 9.75 -0.35
C ILE A 86 1.24 8.74 0.67
N GLU A 87 1.95 9.23 1.68
CA GLU A 87 2.55 8.42 2.75
C GLU A 87 2.55 9.18 4.07
N VAL A 88 2.95 8.50 5.14
CA VAL A 88 3.18 9.14 6.44
C VAL A 88 4.66 9.41 6.65
N ARG A 89 4.98 10.64 7.03
CA ARG A 89 6.33 11.07 7.42
C ARG A 89 6.24 12.06 8.58
N ASP A 90 7.05 11.86 9.60
CA ASP A 90 7.11 12.71 10.80
C ASP A 90 5.71 12.99 11.42
N GLY A 91 4.86 11.97 11.48
CA GLY A 91 3.51 12.04 12.03
C GLY A 91 2.50 12.78 11.17
N LYS A 92 2.82 13.06 9.90
CA LYS A 92 1.97 13.81 8.97
C LYS A 92 1.80 13.06 7.67
N VAL A 93 0.68 13.32 6.99
CA VAL A 93 0.48 12.84 5.62
C VAL A 93 1.21 13.76 4.65
N CYS A 94 2.02 13.19 3.77
CA CYS A 94 2.78 13.89 2.76
C CYS A 94 2.41 13.37 1.37
N GLU A 95 2.24 14.29 0.42
CA GLU A 95 2.09 13.97 -1.00
C GLU A 95 3.45 14.08 -1.70
N ASN A 96 3.74 13.09 -2.55
CA ASN A 96 4.96 12.99 -3.32
C ASN A 96 4.64 12.77 -4.80
N LEU A 97 5.52 13.25 -5.67
CA LEU A 97 5.43 13.08 -7.11
C LEU A 97 6.70 12.39 -7.62
N GLY A 98 6.52 11.27 -8.30
CA GLY A 98 7.60 10.57 -8.99
C GLY A 98 7.91 11.20 -10.34
N THR A 99 9.17 11.15 -10.74
CA THR A 99 9.55 11.22 -12.15
C THR A 99 9.40 9.83 -12.76
N LYS A 100 8.78 9.71 -13.95
CA LYS A 100 8.84 8.46 -14.73
C LYS A 100 10.32 8.09 -14.91
N SER A 101 10.79 7.08 -14.19
CA SER A 101 12.03 6.40 -14.55
C SER A 101 11.74 5.66 -15.85
N THR A 102 12.11 6.24 -16.98
CA THR A 102 12.32 5.46 -18.20
C THR A 102 13.34 4.41 -17.82
N SER A 103 12.92 3.14 -17.80
CA SER A 103 13.78 2.00 -17.53
C SER A 103 15.00 2.11 -18.45
N ALA A 104 16.16 2.44 -17.88
CA ALA A 104 17.41 2.35 -18.62
C ALA A 104 17.67 0.87 -18.83
N GLU A 105 17.70 0.47 -20.10
CA GLU A 105 18.16 -0.85 -20.54
C GLU A 105 19.52 -1.14 -19.88
N PRO A 106 19.71 -2.30 -19.23
CA PRO A 106 20.99 -2.61 -18.60
C PRO A 106 22.08 -2.62 -19.68
N ALA A 107 23.07 -1.75 -19.52
CA ALA A 107 24.22 -1.68 -20.42
C ALA A 107 24.88 -3.07 -20.53
N PRO A 108 25.27 -3.50 -21.75
CA PRO A 108 25.88 -4.81 -21.94
C PRO A 108 27.19 -4.91 -21.15
N ILE A 109 27.31 -5.98 -20.37
CA ILE A 109 28.50 -6.31 -19.57
C ILE A 109 29.70 -6.49 -20.53
N PRO A 110 30.80 -5.74 -20.36
CA PRO A 110 31.99 -5.95 -21.18
C PRO A 110 32.61 -7.31 -20.83
N LYS A 111 32.87 -8.14 -21.84
CA LYS A 111 33.60 -9.41 -21.68
C LYS A 111 35.05 -9.10 -21.30
N SER A 112 35.49 -9.63 -20.17
CA SER A 112 36.91 -9.62 -19.77
C SER A 112 37.75 -10.38 -20.82
N PRO A 113 38.96 -9.91 -21.14
CA PRO A 113 39.86 -10.65 -22.02
C PRO A 113 40.39 -11.90 -21.30
N GLU A 114 40.29 -13.05 -21.97
CA GLU A 114 40.94 -14.30 -21.56
C GLU A 114 42.47 -14.10 -21.51
N SER A 115 43.09 -14.60 -20.44
CA SER A 115 44.55 -14.62 -20.26
C SER A 115 45.17 -15.86 -20.89
#